data_AF-A0A819MB32-F1
#
_entry.id   AF-A0A819MB32-F1
#
_cell.length_a   1.000
_cell.length_b   1.000
_cell.length_c   1.000
_cell.angle_alpha   90.00
_cell.angle_beta   90.00
_cell.angle_gamma   90.00
#
_symmetry.space_group_name_H-M   'P 1'
#
loop_
_entity.id
_entity.type
_entity.pdbx_description
1 polymer ?
#
loop_
_entity_poly.entity_id
_entity_poly.type
_entity_poly.pdbx_seq_one_letter_code
_entity_poly.pdbx_strand_id
1 'polypeptide(L)'
;SIILSSLNLTIYIYNINDNNPEFLNRNLTTILYLFYPSLNTIIHTIEIINKDQLNLNIEILNDTYSSYKLQTSLNFAELILIDSIFIDREDYLIIRLWN
;
A
#
# COMPACT_ATOMS: atom_id res chain seq x y z
N SER A 1 -39.11 43.63 25.15
CA SER A 1 -38.13 42.66 25.69
C SER A 1 -37.52 41.92 24.52
N ILE A 2 -36.20 41.93 24.39
CA ILE A 2 -35.50 41.17 23.32
C ILE A 2 -35.26 39.76 23.88
N ILE A 3 -35.88 38.76 23.27
CA ILE A 3 -35.61 37.35 23.58
C ILE A 3 -34.34 36.97 22.82
N LEU A 4 -33.21 36.89 23.51
CA LEU A 4 -32.00 36.29 22.98
C LEU A 4 -32.13 34.77 23.14
N SER A 5 -32.48 34.07 22.07
CA SER A 5 -32.35 32.61 22.02
C SER A 5 -31.04 32.24 21.33
N SER A 6 -30.35 31.24 21.86
CA SER A 6 -29.16 30.65 21.25
C SER A 6 -29.48 29.22 20.82
N LEU A 7 -28.96 28.83 19.66
CA LEU A 7 -29.09 27.49 19.10
C LEU A 7 -27.70 26.85 19.10
N ASN A 8 -27.57 25.73 19.80
CA ASN A 8 -26.37 24.90 19.70
C ASN A 8 -26.57 23.89 18.57
N LEU A 9 -25.89 24.14 17.45
CA LEU A 9 -25.87 23.23 16.30
C LEU A 9 -24.54 22.49 16.28
N THR A 10 -24.60 21.16 16.33
CA THR A 10 -23.46 20.28 16.11
C THR A 10 -23.63 19.58 14.78
N ILE A 11 -22.65 19.72 13.89
CA ILE A 11 -22.62 19.08 12.57
C ILE A 11 -21.60 17.94 12.63
N TYR A 12 -22.01 16.74 12.22
CA TYR A 12 -21.12 15.60 12.03
C TYR A 12 -20.90 15.37 10.54
N ILE A 13 -19.64 15.20 10.14
CA ILE A 13 -19.26 14.84 8.78
C ILE A 13 -18.88 13.36 8.81
N TYR A 14 -19.53 12.56 7.97
CA TYR A 14 -19.17 11.16 7.75
C TYR A 14 -18.12 11.08 6.64
N ASN A 15 -17.04 10.34 6.89
CA ASN A 15 -16.05 10.06 5.86
C ASN A 15 -16.64 9.08 4.84
N ILE A 16 -16.53 9.43 3.56
CA ILE A 16 -16.96 8.61 2.41
C ILE A 16 -15.71 8.29 1.60
N ASN A 17 -15.60 7.08 1.07
CA ASN A 17 -14.49 6.65 0.22
C ASN A 17 -14.57 7.32 -1.17
N ASP A 18 -14.25 8.60 -1.26
CA ASP A 18 -14.32 9.40 -2.48
C ASP A 18 -12.95 9.67 -3.12
N ASN A 19 -11.87 9.17 -2.52
CA ASN A 19 -10.52 9.24 -3.04
C ASN A 19 -9.98 7.85 -3.38
N ASN A 20 -9.52 7.69 -4.62
CA ASN A 20 -8.77 6.48 -4.99
C ASN A 20 -7.41 6.48 -4.27
N PRO A 21 -6.93 5.32 -3.79
CA PRO A 21 -5.59 5.20 -3.25
C PRO A 21 -4.54 5.37 -4.36
N GLU A 22 -3.41 5.95 -3.99
CA GLU A 22 -2.32 6.20 -4.92
C GLU A 22 -0.98 5.76 -4.33
N PHE A 23 -0.08 5.25 -5.18
CA PHE A 23 1.32 5.08 -4.78
C PHE A 23 1.96 6.45 -4.61
N LEU A 24 2.73 6.64 -3.53
CA LEU A 24 3.55 7.84 -3.37
C LEU A 24 4.58 7.95 -4.50
N ASN A 25 5.16 6.81 -4.90
CA ASN A 25 6.13 6.69 -5.98
C ASN A 25 5.67 5.61 -6.99
N ARG A 26 5.45 5.99 -8.26
CA ARG A 26 4.85 5.11 -9.28
C ARG A 26 5.84 4.20 -10.02
N ASN A 27 7.14 4.50 -9.94
CA ASN A 27 8.22 3.72 -10.57
C ASN A 27 9.32 3.51 -9.55
N LEU A 28 9.37 2.31 -8.96
CA LEU A 28 10.34 1.96 -7.94
C LEU A 28 11.25 0.85 -8.47
N THR A 29 12.55 1.04 -8.32
CA THR A 29 13.56 0.03 -8.64
C THR A 29 14.28 -0.33 -7.35
N THR A 30 14.29 -1.62 -7.03
CA THR A 30 15.03 -2.15 -5.89
C THR A 30 16.13 -3.05 -6.38
N ILE A 31 17.36 -2.76 -5.98
CA ILE A 31 18.50 -3.62 -6.26
C ILE A 31 18.80 -4.41 -5.00
N LEU A 32 18.64 -5.73 -5.09
CA LEU A 32 18.94 -6.64 -3.98
C LEU A 32 20.39 -7.12 -4.10
N TYR A 33 21.27 -6.53 -3.30
CA TYR A 33 22.65 -7.00 -3.16
C TYR A 33 22.71 -8.03 -2.02
N LEU A 34 22.33 -9.28 -2.29
CA LEU A 34 22.36 -10.33 -1.27
C LEU A 34 22.99 -11.60 -1.82
N PHE A 35 24.04 -12.07 -1.15
CA PHE A 35 24.38 -13.50 -1.15
C PHE A 35 23.21 -14.24 -0.48
N TYR A 36 22.17 -14.56 -1.24
CA TYR A 36 20.96 -15.27 -0.81
C TYR A 36 20.17 -14.57 0.32
N PRO A 37 19.18 -13.71 0.00
CA PRO A 37 18.26 -13.17 1.01
C PRO A 37 17.63 -14.32 1.80
N SER A 38 17.54 -14.18 3.12
CA SER A 38 16.74 -15.12 3.91
C SER A 38 15.28 -15.03 3.48
N LEU A 39 14.57 -16.16 3.44
CA LEU A 39 13.13 -16.14 3.24
C LEU A 39 12.46 -15.28 4.32
N ASN A 40 11.34 -14.66 3.96
CA ASN A 40 10.60 -13.68 4.74
C ASN A 40 11.31 -12.34 4.98
N THR A 41 12.35 -12.04 4.20
CA THR A 41 12.97 -10.70 4.22
C THR A 41 12.07 -9.71 3.48
N ILE A 42 11.86 -8.53 4.08
CA ILE A 42 11.26 -7.38 3.40
C ILE A 42 12.30 -6.85 2.42
N ILE A 43 12.02 -7.01 1.14
CA ILE A 43 12.91 -6.57 0.07
C ILE A 43 12.59 -5.15 -0.39
N HIS A 44 11.34 -4.71 -0.22
CA HIS A 44 10.94 -3.35 -0.55
C HIS A 44 9.72 -2.90 0.25
N THR A 45 9.64 -1.61 0.53
CA THR A 45 8.46 -0.97 1.15
C THR A 45 7.93 0.07 0.18
N ILE A 46 6.64 -0.06 -0.14
CA ILE A 46 5.91 0.79 -1.06
C ILE A 46 5.00 1.69 -0.23
N GLU A 47 5.18 2.99 -0.33
CA GLU A 47 4.36 3.97 0.39
C GLU A 47 3.11 4.32 -0.42
N ILE A 48 1.97 4.40 0.27
CA ILE A 48 0.63 4.57 -0.31
C ILE A 48 -0.05 5.75 0.37
N ILE A 49 -0.69 6.59 -0.45
CA ILE A 49 -1.55 7.67 -0.02
C ILE A 49 -2.99 7.16 -0.08
N ASN A 50 -3.61 7.01 1.09
CA ASN A 50 -5.03 6.75 1.23
C ASN A 50 -5.66 7.86 2.07
N LYS A 51 -6.28 8.83 1.40
CA LYS A 51 -6.85 10.02 2.04
C LYS A 51 -8.05 9.67 2.94
N ASP A 52 -8.75 8.59 2.61
CA ASP A 52 -9.97 8.20 3.31
C ASP A 52 -9.66 7.27 4.49
N GLN A 53 -8.40 6.81 4.64
CA GLN A 53 -7.94 5.93 5.73
C GLN A 53 -8.77 4.64 5.89
N LEU A 54 -9.35 4.16 4.79
CA LEU A 54 -10.14 2.93 4.73
C LEU A 54 -9.28 1.71 4.38
N ASN A 55 -9.87 0.51 4.41
CA ASN A 55 -9.19 -0.71 4.01
C ASN A 55 -8.78 -0.64 2.53
N LEU A 56 -7.55 -1.10 2.25
CA LEU A 56 -6.97 -1.13 0.90
C LEU A 56 -6.77 -2.57 0.45
N ASN A 57 -7.06 -2.83 -0.81
CA ASN A 57 -6.69 -4.07 -1.49
C ASN A 57 -5.48 -3.81 -2.40
N ILE A 58 -4.48 -4.69 -2.29
CA ILE A 58 -3.23 -4.59 -3.06
C ILE A 58 -2.89 -5.96 -3.62
N GLU A 59 -2.57 -6.00 -4.91
CA GLU A 59 -2.38 -7.25 -5.65
C GLU A 59 -1.19 -7.12 -6.61
N ILE A 60 -0.49 -8.23 -6.86
CA ILE A 60 0.53 -8.35 -7.92
C ILE A 60 -0.11 -9.06 -9.13
N LEU A 61 0.03 -8.54 -10.38
CA LEU A 61 -0.69 -9.02 -11.60
C LEU A 61 -0.04 -10.06 -12.60
N ASN A 62 1.24 -9.98 -13.00
CA ASN A 62 2.13 -10.94 -13.72
C ASN A 62 2.48 -12.32 -13.10
N ASP A 63 2.30 -13.41 -13.82
CA ASP A 63 2.51 -14.80 -13.37
C ASP A 63 3.89 -15.25 -12.78
N THR A 64 4.91 -14.40 -12.64
CA THR A 64 6.25 -14.73 -12.07
C THR A 64 6.34 -14.65 -10.53
N TYR A 65 5.20 -14.60 -9.83
CA TYR A 65 5.10 -14.21 -8.40
C TYR A 65 5.33 -15.27 -7.35
N SER A 66 5.72 -16.49 -7.71
CA SER A 66 5.90 -17.53 -6.69
C SER A 66 6.95 -17.16 -5.63
N SER A 67 7.89 -16.25 -5.96
CA SER A 67 8.92 -15.80 -5.03
C SER A 67 8.52 -14.64 -4.12
N TYR A 68 7.37 -14.00 -4.31
CA TYR A 68 7.04 -12.76 -3.62
C TYR A 68 5.64 -12.79 -2.99
N LYS A 69 5.52 -12.14 -1.84
CA LYS A 69 4.25 -11.86 -1.18
C LYS A 69 4.14 -10.38 -0.86
N LEU A 70 2.94 -9.82 -0.97
CA LEU A 70 2.63 -8.51 -0.40
C LEU A 70 2.02 -8.64 0.99
N GLN A 71 2.50 -7.82 1.91
CA GLN A 71 1.87 -7.56 3.19
C GLN A 71 1.43 -6.10 3.23
N THR A 72 0.18 -5.84 3.58
CA THR A 72 -0.44 -4.52 3.41
C THR A 72 -0.85 -3.90 4.74
N SER A 73 -0.70 -2.58 4.83
CA SER A 73 -1.17 -1.74 5.93
C SER A 73 -1.88 -0.50 5.35
N LEU A 74 -2.38 0.39 6.20
CA LEU A 74 -3.14 1.58 5.79
C LEU A 74 -2.38 2.49 4.82
N ASN A 75 -1.07 2.63 5.01
CA ASN A 75 -0.24 3.61 4.29
C ASN A 75 0.96 2.98 3.57
N PHE A 76 1.11 1.66 3.61
CA PHE A 76 2.23 1.00 2.98
C PHE A 76 1.94 -0.45 2.61
N ALA A 77 2.71 -0.97 1.65
CA ALA A 77 2.79 -2.38 1.32
C ALA A 77 4.26 -2.83 1.36
N GLU A 78 4.52 -3.96 1.99
CA GLU A 78 5.84 -4.57 2.04
C GLU A 78 5.88 -5.73 1.05
N LEU A 79 6.87 -5.69 0.16
CA LEU A 79 7.21 -6.81 -0.71
C LEU A 79 8.16 -7.73 0.05
N ILE A 80 7.72 -8.95 0.28
CA ILE A 80 8.42 -9.95 1.07
C ILE A 80 8.87 -11.08 0.15
N LEU A 81 10.15 -11.45 0.24
CA LEU A 81 10.66 -12.62 -0.47
C LEU A 81 10.24 -13.90 0.25
N ILE A 82 9.57 -14.81 -0.45
CA ILE A 82 9.08 -16.09 0.10
C ILE A 82 9.68 -17.31 -0.59
N ASP A 83 10.42 -17.14 -1.69
CA ASP A 83 11.19 -18.19 -2.35
C ASP A 83 12.61 -17.71 -2.68
N SER A 84 13.54 -18.64 -2.75
CA SER A 84 14.95 -18.35 -2.96
C SER A 84 15.25 -17.90 -4.39
N ILE A 85 16.14 -16.92 -4.53
CA ILE A 85 16.64 -16.44 -5.82
C ILE A 85 18.06 -16.95 -6.00
N PHE A 86 18.26 -17.88 -6.94
CA PHE A 86 19.53 -18.62 -7.08
C PHE A 86 20.44 -18.12 -8.21
N ILE A 87 19.97 -17.17 -9.03
CA ILE A 87 20.71 -16.61 -10.17
C ILE A 87 20.44 -15.11 -10.29
N ASP A 88 21.35 -14.39 -10.94
CA ASP A 88 21.14 -13.00 -11.33
C ASP A 88 19.93 -12.91 -12.27
N ARG A 89 18.89 -12.20 -11.82
CA ARG A 89 17.65 -12.00 -12.58
C ARG A 89 17.10 -10.59 -12.38
N GLU A 90 16.42 -10.09 -13.39
CA GLU A 90 15.60 -8.87 -13.32
C GLU A 90 14.13 -9.26 -13.36
N ASP A 91 13.38 -8.89 -12.32
CA ASP A 91 11.94 -9.14 -12.25
C ASP A 91 11.15 -7.86 -12.44
N TYR A 92 10.15 -7.91 -13.32
CA TYR A 92 9.20 -6.82 -13.55
C TYR A 92 7.87 -7.18 -12.88
N LEU A 93 7.60 -6.55 -11.73
CA LEU A 93 6.37 -6.76 -10.97
C LEU A 93 5.37 -5.64 -11.28
N ILE A 94 4.12 -6.00 -11.58
CA ILE A 94 3.02 -5.03 -11.71
C ILE A 94 2.15 -5.12 -10.48
N ILE A 95 2.11 -4.04 -9.70
CA ILE A 95 1.32 -3.95 -8.47
C ILE A 95 0.12 -3.03 -8.70
N ARG A 96 -1.07 -3.50 -8.30
CA ARG A 96 -2.33 -2.77 -8.41
C ARG A 96 -2.88 -2.44 -7.02
N LEU A 97 -3.36 -1.22 -6.86
CA LEU A 97 -4.13 -0.74 -5.71
C LEU A 97 -5.59 -0.61 -6.09
N TRP A 98 -6.51 -1.02 -5.21
CA TRP A 98 -7.95 -0.79 -5.35
C TRP A 98 -8.67 -0.87 -3.99
N ASN A 99 -9.94 -0.45 -3.96
CA ASN A 99 -10.80 -0.41 -2.77
C ASN A 99 -11.75 -1.61 -2.74
#